data_AF-A0A183J951-F1
#
_entry.id   AF-A0A183J951-F1
#
_cell.length_a   1.000
_cell.length_b   1.000
_cell.length_c   1.000
_cell.angle_alpha   90.00
_cell.angle_beta   90.00
_cell.angle_gamma   90.00
#
_symmetry.space_group_name_H-M   'P 1'
#
loop_
_entity.id
_entity.type
_entity.pdbx_description
1 polymer ?
#
loop_
_entity_poly.entity_id
_entity_poly.type
_entity_poly.pdbx_seq_one_letter_code
_entity_poly.pdbx_strand_id
1 'polypeptide(L)'
;MLRAIGGLLLLLLAHLLGADGVTKVNVTIFYESRCPYCTMFLREQFSPYWIPLQYNLNLKLVPYGKCALNKIMTCAIKHFPGYNDVVPFVLCLQHGSPEMLDFCAGPLPVDHARLKTCVDGDEGDQLLTEMYHETEQLIDELKARNEKFYIPSIVFDGNLKVGADTKFGREVCRRLTVAEQNNLCDWYECNGQVQRPKVLFAVLVLVVVAGLKSMSLLS
;
A
#
# COMPACT_ATOMS: atom_id res chain seq x y z
N MET A 1 -38.99 -15.89 33.51
CA MET A 1 -37.72 -15.23 33.88
C MET A 1 -36.50 -15.77 33.12
N LEU A 2 -36.43 -17.07 32.75
CA LEU A 2 -35.30 -17.62 31.96
C LEU A 2 -35.10 -17.00 30.55
N ARG A 3 -36.17 -16.54 29.87
CA ARG A 3 -36.08 -15.94 28.53
C ARG A 3 -35.38 -14.57 28.49
N ALA A 4 -35.46 -13.80 29.58
CA ALA A 4 -34.82 -12.48 29.67
C ALA A 4 -33.31 -12.57 29.92
N ILE A 5 -32.88 -13.60 30.66
CA ILE A 5 -31.47 -13.83 31.01
C ILE A 5 -30.67 -14.31 29.78
N GLY A 6 -31.26 -15.17 28.94
CA GLY A 6 -30.62 -15.64 27.70
C GLY A 6 -30.37 -14.54 26.68
N GLY A 7 -31.29 -13.57 26.54
CA GLY A 7 -31.12 -12.42 25.65
C GLY A 7 -30.03 -11.45 26.12
N LEU A 8 -29.91 -11.23 27.43
CA LEU A 8 -28.87 -10.38 28.02
C LEU A 8 -27.47 -11.01 27.89
N LEU A 9 -27.36 -12.33 28.05
CA LEU A 9 -26.10 -13.06 27.87
C LEU A 9 -25.64 -13.09 26.40
N LEU A 10 -26.56 -13.22 25.45
CA LEU A 10 -26.28 -13.13 24.00
C LEU A 10 -25.87 -11.72 23.58
N LEU A 11 -26.49 -10.67 24.12
CA LEU A 11 -26.10 -9.28 23.88
C LEU A 11 -24.73 -8.94 24.51
N LEU A 12 -24.43 -9.46 25.70
CA LEU A 12 -23.11 -9.33 26.34
C LEU A 12 -22.02 -10.07 25.54
N LEU A 13 -22.31 -11.25 25.00
CA LEU A 13 -21.40 -11.98 24.12
C LEU A 13 -21.17 -11.24 22.79
N ALA A 14 -22.20 -10.58 22.23
CA ALA A 14 -22.05 -9.77 21.02
C ALA A 14 -21.19 -8.50 21.23
N HIS A 15 -21.21 -7.91 22.43
CA HIS A 15 -20.32 -6.79 22.79
C HIS A 15 -18.89 -7.26 23.09
N LEU A 16 -18.70 -8.47 23.63
CA LEU A 16 -17.38 -9.07 23.86
C LEU A 16 -16.75 -9.60 22.55
N LEU A 17 -17.56 -9.86 21.53
CA LEU A 17 -17.16 -10.26 20.18
C LEU A 17 -17.30 -9.09 19.20
N GLY A 18 -17.07 -7.86 19.66
CA GLY A 18 -16.84 -6.73 18.76
C GLY A 18 -15.67 -7.07 17.85
N ALA A 19 -15.98 -7.58 16.66
CA ALA A 19 -15.02 -7.68 15.58
C ALA A 19 -14.74 -6.24 15.15
N ASP A 20 -13.80 -5.59 15.82
CA ASP A 20 -13.20 -4.35 15.36
C ASP A 20 -12.48 -4.68 14.04
N GLY A 21 -13.24 -4.59 12.94
CA GLY A 21 -12.69 -4.75 11.62
C GLY A 21 -11.64 -3.67 11.41
N VAL A 22 -10.48 -4.06 10.87
CA VAL A 22 -9.42 -3.12 10.51
C VAL A 22 -9.96 -2.11 9.50
N THR A 23 -9.80 -0.82 9.76
CA THR A 23 -10.22 0.23 8.82
C THR A 23 -9.30 0.17 7.60
N LYS A 24 -9.93 0.09 6.43
CA LYS A 24 -9.24 0.06 5.14
C LYS A 24 -9.48 1.36 4.39
N VAL A 25 -8.38 2.05 4.07
CA VAL A 25 -8.37 3.22 3.19
C VAL A 25 -8.13 2.75 1.76
N ASN A 26 -9.04 3.09 0.84
CA ASN A 26 -8.84 2.81 -0.57
C ASN A 26 -7.89 3.84 -1.16
N VAL A 27 -6.78 3.37 -1.71
CA VAL A 27 -5.72 4.21 -2.26
C VAL A 27 -5.43 3.77 -3.67
N THR A 28 -5.66 4.65 -4.64
CA THR A 28 -5.23 4.45 -6.03
C THR A 28 -4.14 5.47 -6.36
N ILE A 29 -3.00 4.99 -6.84
CA ILE A 29 -1.85 5.83 -7.23
C ILE A 29 -1.67 5.72 -8.74
N PHE A 30 -1.93 6.82 -9.43
CA PHE A 30 -1.69 6.98 -10.86
C PHE A 30 -0.28 7.56 -11.04
N TYR A 31 0.57 6.85 -11.77
CA TYR A 31 1.98 7.21 -11.90
C TYR A 31 2.56 6.78 -13.26
N GLU A 32 3.74 7.30 -13.59
CA GLU A 32 4.48 6.92 -14.80
C GLU A 32 5.90 6.48 -14.43
N SER A 33 6.45 5.50 -15.15
CA SER A 33 7.79 4.94 -14.89
C SER A 33 8.96 5.89 -15.13
N ARG A 34 8.75 7.01 -15.83
CA ARG A 34 9.81 7.98 -16.16
C ARG A 34 9.54 9.41 -15.68
N CYS A 35 8.45 9.62 -14.94
CA CYS A 35 8.13 10.93 -14.39
C CYS A 35 8.95 11.20 -13.11
N PRO A 36 9.79 12.26 -13.07
CA PRO A 36 10.59 12.59 -11.88
C PRO A 36 9.75 12.75 -10.61
N TYR A 37 8.59 13.39 -10.71
CA TYR A 37 7.67 13.57 -9.60
C TYR A 37 7.04 12.26 -9.13
N CYS A 38 6.80 11.29 -10.03
CA CYS A 38 6.32 9.97 -9.63
C CYS A 38 7.36 9.21 -8.83
N THR A 39 8.61 9.20 -9.30
CA THR A 39 9.70 8.55 -8.58
C THR A 39 9.89 9.17 -7.21
N MET A 40 9.88 10.51 -7.13
CA MET A 40 9.99 11.23 -5.85
C MET A 40 8.84 10.86 -4.91
N PHE A 41 7.60 10.92 -5.38
CA PHE A 41 6.43 10.53 -4.58
C PHE A 41 6.52 9.08 -4.09
N LEU A 42 6.79 8.13 -5.00
CA LEU A 42 6.84 6.71 -4.66
C LEU A 42 7.94 6.41 -3.63
N ARG A 43 9.10 7.05 -3.76
CA ARG A 43 10.25 6.82 -2.86
C ARG A 43 10.13 7.56 -1.54
N GLU A 44 9.68 8.81 -1.55
CA GLU A 44 9.75 9.70 -0.39
C GLU A 44 8.44 9.83 0.36
N GLN A 45 7.29 9.68 -0.32
CA GLN A 45 5.98 9.81 0.30
C GLN A 45 5.28 8.46 0.47
N PHE A 46 5.36 7.54 -0.48
CA PHE A 46 4.64 6.27 -0.39
C PHE A 46 5.44 5.16 0.30
N SER A 47 6.63 4.82 -0.23
CA SER A 47 7.44 3.69 0.24
C SER A 47 7.72 3.69 1.75
N PRO A 48 8.01 4.82 2.42
CA PRO A 48 8.29 4.83 3.86
C PRO A 48 7.09 4.39 4.71
N TYR A 49 5.88 4.52 4.17
CA TYR A 49 4.63 4.22 4.86
C TYR A 49 4.00 2.90 4.41
N TRP A 50 4.52 2.24 3.37
CA TRP A 50 3.97 0.97 2.87
C TRP A 50 3.95 -0.10 3.97
N ILE A 51 5.11 -0.48 4.51
CA ILE A 51 5.20 -1.52 5.56
C ILE A 51 4.35 -1.21 6.80
N PRO A 52 4.38 0.01 7.40
CA PRO A 52 3.57 0.28 8.58
C PRO A 52 2.06 0.35 8.30
N LEU A 53 1.62 0.70 7.09
CA LEU A 53 0.20 0.92 6.78
C LEU A 53 -0.42 -0.13 5.87
N GLN A 54 0.33 -1.05 5.25
CA GLN A 54 -0.17 -1.98 4.23
C GLN A 54 -1.42 -2.77 4.65
N TYR A 55 -1.56 -3.10 5.93
CA TYR A 55 -2.74 -3.80 6.46
C TYR A 55 -3.98 -2.91 6.59
N ASN A 56 -3.82 -1.59 6.55
CA ASN A 56 -4.88 -0.58 6.56
C ASN A 56 -5.15 0.00 5.17
N LEU A 57 -4.51 -0.53 4.12
CA LEU A 57 -4.68 -0.06 2.75
C LEU A 57 -5.39 -1.12 1.90
N ASN A 58 -6.26 -0.62 1.01
CA ASN A 58 -6.63 -1.29 -0.23
C ASN A 58 -5.89 -0.55 -1.35
N LEU A 59 -4.68 -1.01 -1.66
CA LEU A 59 -3.81 -0.35 -2.62
C LEU A 59 -4.14 -0.78 -4.05
N LYS A 60 -4.17 0.21 -4.95
CA LYS A 60 -4.15 0.03 -6.39
C LYS A 60 -3.06 0.91 -6.99
N LEU A 61 -2.20 0.29 -7.79
CA LEU A 61 -1.18 0.99 -8.57
C LEU A 61 -1.61 1.02 -10.03
N VAL A 62 -1.60 2.20 -10.65
CA VAL A 62 -2.04 2.41 -12.04
C VAL A 62 -0.89 3.06 -12.82
N PRO A 63 -0.02 2.27 -13.46
CA PRO A 63 1.01 2.79 -14.37
C PRO A 63 0.35 3.34 -15.64
N TYR A 64 0.52 4.63 -15.90
CA TYR A 64 -0.02 5.31 -17.07
C TYR A 64 1.03 5.46 -18.17
N GLY A 65 0.59 5.58 -19.42
CA GLY A 65 1.44 5.86 -20.58
C GLY A 65 2.00 4.62 -21.30
N LYS A 66 2.13 4.71 -22.62
CA LYS A 66 2.55 3.61 -23.49
C LYS A 66 4.07 3.44 -23.54
N CYS A 67 4.64 2.88 -22.48
CA CYS A 67 6.08 2.61 -22.38
C CYS A 67 6.35 1.18 -21.88
N ALA A 68 7.48 0.60 -22.29
CA ALA A 68 7.85 -0.77 -21.96
C ALA A 68 7.93 -1.02 -20.44
N LEU A 69 8.45 -0.06 -19.66
CA LEU A 69 8.49 -0.19 -18.20
C LEU A 69 7.11 -0.23 -17.57
N ASN A 70 6.16 0.56 -18.07
CA ASN A 70 4.78 0.54 -17.58
C ASN A 70 4.12 -0.80 -17.88
N LYS A 71 4.37 -1.40 -19.04
CA LYS A 71 3.93 -2.78 -19.37
C LYS A 71 4.50 -3.78 -18.35
N ILE A 72 5.81 -3.70 -18.07
CA ILE A 72 6.48 -4.59 -17.11
C ILE A 72 5.91 -4.44 -15.70
N MET A 73 5.74 -3.20 -15.20
CA MET A 73 5.13 -2.94 -13.90
C MET A 73 3.69 -3.43 -13.83
N THR A 74 2.93 -3.26 -14.91
CA THR A 74 1.54 -3.72 -15.01
C THR A 74 1.45 -5.25 -14.93
N CYS A 75 2.31 -5.97 -15.64
CA CYS A 75 2.41 -7.42 -15.53
C CYS A 75 2.78 -7.88 -14.11
N ALA A 76 3.68 -7.17 -13.42
CA ALA A 76 4.01 -7.46 -12.03
C ALA A 76 2.81 -7.24 -11.09
N ILE A 77 2.08 -6.12 -11.23
CA ILE A 77 0.85 -5.84 -10.47
C ILE A 77 -0.17 -6.97 -10.65
N LYS A 78 -0.26 -7.56 -11.86
CA LYS A 78 -1.21 -8.64 -12.16
C LYS A 78 -0.78 -10.00 -11.60
N HIS A 79 0.49 -10.36 -11.72
CA HIS A 79 0.96 -11.74 -11.53
C HIS A 79 1.75 -11.98 -10.25
N PHE A 80 2.16 -10.94 -9.52
CA PHE A 80 2.85 -11.13 -8.25
C PHE A 80 1.89 -11.55 -7.14
N PRO A 81 2.35 -12.29 -6.12
CA PRO A 81 1.49 -12.78 -5.04
C PRO A 81 0.80 -11.66 -4.23
N GLY A 82 1.44 -10.48 -4.16
CA GLY A 82 0.84 -9.31 -3.55
C GLY A 82 1.74 -8.09 -3.59
N TYR A 83 1.26 -6.99 -3.02
CA TYR A 83 1.93 -5.70 -3.10
C TYR A 83 3.27 -5.63 -2.36
N ASN A 84 3.56 -6.57 -1.45
CA ASN A 84 4.87 -6.66 -0.80
C ASN A 84 5.99 -7.00 -1.77
N ASP A 85 5.67 -7.66 -2.89
CA ASP A 85 6.60 -7.94 -3.98
C ASP A 85 6.52 -6.87 -5.07
N VAL A 86 5.32 -6.35 -5.35
CA VAL A 86 5.10 -5.33 -6.38
C VAL A 86 5.79 -4.01 -6.02
N VAL A 87 5.64 -3.53 -4.79
CA VAL A 87 6.18 -2.23 -4.36
C VAL A 87 7.70 -2.14 -4.54
N PRO A 88 8.53 -3.06 -3.99
CA PRO A 88 9.98 -3.00 -4.22
C PRO A 88 10.35 -3.16 -5.69
N PHE A 89 9.63 -3.99 -6.46
CA PHE A 89 9.85 -4.14 -7.90
C PHE A 89 9.61 -2.84 -8.67
N VAL A 90 8.48 -2.16 -8.43
CA VAL A 90 8.16 -0.86 -9.03
C VAL A 90 9.23 0.16 -8.67
N LEU A 91 9.63 0.26 -7.39
CA LEU A 91 10.64 1.21 -6.93
C LEU A 91 12.02 0.98 -7.56
N CYS A 92 12.38 -0.29 -7.80
CA CYS A 92 13.62 -0.67 -8.49
C CYS A 92 13.58 -0.27 -9.96
N LEU A 93 12.46 -0.52 -10.65
CA LEU A 93 12.34 -0.31 -12.09
C LEU A 93 12.07 1.15 -12.48
N GLN A 94 11.59 1.98 -11.56
CA GLN A 94 11.40 3.43 -11.75
C GLN A 94 12.67 4.10 -12.29
N HIS A 95 12.51 4.95 -13.32
CA HIS A 95 13.60 5.59 -14.09
C HIS A 95 14.62 4.65 -14.74
N GLY A 96 14.35 3.35 -14.75
CA GLY A 96 15.21 2.35 -15.33
C GLY A 96 15.09 2.18 -16.83
N SER A 97 15.43 0.96 -17.25
CA SER A 97 15.23 0.48 -18.61
C SER A 97 14.71 -0.97 -18.58
N PRO A 98 14.10 -1.46 -19.67
CA PRO A 98 13.50 -2.80 -19.71
C PRO A 98 14.48 -3.92 -19.35
N GLU A 99 15.77 -3.72 -19.60
CA GLU A 99 16.84 -4.69 -19.30
C GLU A 99 17.02 -4.94 -17.80
N MET A 100 16.50 -4.06 -16.94
CA MET A 100 16.54 -4.24 -15.49
C MET A 100 15.47 -5.21 -14.96
N LEU A 101 14.60 -5.76 -15.82
CA LEU A 101 13.53 -6.68 -15.41
C LEU A 101 14.06 -7.82 -14.53
N ASP A 102 15.07 -8.54 -15.01
CA ASP A 102 15.64 -9.68 -14.27
C ASP A 102 16.39 -9.25 -13.01
N PHE A 103 17.05 -8.09 -13.06
CA PHE A 103 17.73 -7.53 -11.89
C PHE A 103 16.75 -7.16 -10.77
N CYS A 104 15.65 -6.50 -11.11
CA CYS A 104 14.64 -6.07 -10.14
C CYS A 104 13.77 -7.22 -9.64
N ALA A 105 13.44 -8.19 -10.50
CA ALA A 105 12.64 -9.34 -10.11
C ALA A 105 13.45 -10.40 -9.37
N GLY A 106 14.73 -10.59 -9.71
CA GLY A 106 15.60 -11.69 -9.25
C GLY A 106 15.57 -11.98 -7.75
N PRO A 107 15.64 -10.97 -6.87
CA PRO A 107 15.61 -11.17 -5.42
C PRO A 107 14.23 -11.52 -4.85
N LEU A 108 13.15 -11.43 -5.63
CA LEU A 108 11.78 -11.55 -5.15
C LEU A 108 11.25 -12.99 -5.32
N PRO A 109 10.43 -13.50 -4.39
CA PRO A 109 9.85 -14.84 -4.47
C PRO A 109 8.63 -14.87 -5.41
N VAL A 110 8.84 -14.57 -6.69
CA VAL A 110 7.77 -14.40 -7.70
C VAL A 110 7.90 -15.40 -8.85
N ASP A 111 6.83 -15.59 -9.62
CA ASP A 111 6.88 -16.40 -10.83
C ASP A 111 7.49 -15.60 -11.99
N HIS A 112 8.79 -15.74 -12.18
CA HIS A 112 9.54 -15.06 -13.25
C HIS A 112 9.09 -15.48 -14.65
N ALA A 113 8.70 -16.74 -14.83
CA ALA A 113 8.27 -17.25 -16.14
C ALA A 113 6.92 -16.64 -16.51
N ARG A 114 5.99 -16.56 -15.55
CA ARG A 114 4.70 -15.89 -15.73
C ARG A 114 4.87 -14.40 -16.02
N LEU A 115 5.75 -13.72 -15.28
CA LEU A 115 6.06 -12.31 -15.54
C LEU A 115 6.55 -12.10 -16.97
N LYS A 116 7.57 -12.86 -17.41
CA LYS A 116 8.15 -12.77 -18.77
C LYS A 116 7.11 -13.06 -19.85
N THR A 117 6.31 -14.11 -19.66
CA THR A 117 5.23 -14.48 -20.58
C THR A 117 4.23 -13.33 -20.76
N CYS A 118 3.85 -12.65 -19.67
CA CYS A 118 2.96 -11.49 -19.74
C CYS A 118 3.61 -10.31 -20.47
N VAL A 119 4.89 -10.03 -20.19
CA VAL A 119 5.64 -8.91 -20.78
C VAL A 119 5.83 -9.09 -22.28
N ASP A 120 6.16 -10.31 -22.71
CA ASP A 120 6.44 -10.63 -24.12
C ASP A 120 5.16 -10.84 -24.94
N GLY A 121 4.04 -11.15 -24.27
CA GLY A 121 2.76 -11.45 -24.90
C GLY A 121 1.77 -10.27 -24.98
N ASP A 122 0.65 -10.55 -25.65
CA ASP A 122 -0.47 -9.62 -25.79
C ASP A 122 -1.17 -9.32 -24.46
N GLU A 123 -1.08 -10.23 -23.48
CA GLU A 123 -1.64 -10.04 -22.14
C GLU A 123 -1.13 -8.73 -21.52
N GLY A 124 0.17 -8.46 -21.59
CA GLY A 124 0.70 -7.21 -21.06
C GLY A 124 0.20 -5.97 -21.79
N ASP A 125 -0.04 -6.05 -23.11
CA ASP A 125 -0.54 -4.91 -23.90
C ASP A 125 -2.03 -4.63 -23.60
N GLN A 126 -2.80 -5.70 -23.38
CA GLN A 126 -4.19 -5.61 -22.92
C GLN A 126 -4.26 -5.00 -21.53
N LEU A 127 -3.48 -5.49 -20.57
CA LEU A 127 -3.45 -4.95 -19.22
C LEU A 127 -2.98 -3.49 -19.21
N LEU A 128 -1.99 -3.10 -20.03
CA LEU A 128 -1.56 -1.71 -20.13
C LEU A 128 -2.67 -0.81 -20.70
N THR A 129 -3.48 -1.34 -21.62
CA THR A 129 -4.65 -0.66 -22.17
C THR A 129 -5.74 -0.49 -21.11
N GLU A 130 -5.94 -1.47 -20.21
CA GLU A 130 -6.83 -1.33 -19.04
C GLU A 130 -6.36 -0.20 -18.10
N MET A 131 -5.05 -0.14 -17.80
CA MET A 131 -4.47 0.95 -16.98
C MET A 131 -4.64 2.32 -17.64
N TYR A 132 -4.51 2.39 -18.98
CA TYR A 132 -4.79 3.60 -19.74
C TYR A 132 -6.25 4.04 -19.59
N HIS A 133 -7.21 3.14 -19.80
CA HIS A 133 -8.64 3.45 -19.66
C HIS A 133 -9.01 3.90 -18.26
N GLU A 134 -8.43 3.30 -17.23
CA GLU A 134 -8.67 3.74 -15.86
C GLU A 134 -8.15 5.15 -15.59
N THR A 135 -7.00 5.50 -16.16
CA THR A 135 -6.46 6.86 -16.04
C THR A 135 -7.33 7.87 -16.81
N GLU A 136 -7.80 7.52 -18.01
CA GLU A 136 -8.72 8.37 -18.79
C GLU A 136 -10.06 8.59 -18.08
N GLN A 137 -10.58 7.59 -17.36
CA GLN A 137 -11.78 7.77 -16.53
C GLN A 137 -11.57 8.85 -15.46
N LEU A 138 -10.45 8.81 -14.73
CA LEU A 138 -10.12 9.87 -13.76
C LEU A 138 -9.95 11.23 -14.45
N ILE A 139 -9.29 11.27 -15.62
CA ILE A 139 -9.12 12.51 -16.40
C ILE A 139 -10.49 13.12 -16.73
N ASP A 140 -11.45 12.33 -17.18
CA ASP A 140 -12.78 12.80 -17.53
C ASP A 140 -13.59 13.27 -16.32
N GLU A 141 -13.49 12.57 -15.17
CA GLU A 141 -14.06 13.02 -13.89
C GLU A 141 -13.49 14.37 -13.43
N LEU A 142 -12.21 14.63 -13.68
CA LEU A 142 -11.57 15.90 -13.35
C LEU A 142 -11.99 17.01 -14.30
N LYS A 143 -12.02 16.74 -15.61
CA LYS A 143 -12.54 17.69 -16.61
C LYS A 143 -13.97 18.11 -16.27
N ALA A 144 -14.83 17.16 -15.87
CA ALA A 144 -16.21 17.45 -15.47
C ALA A 144 -16.31 18.41 -14.27
N ARG A 145 -15.28 18.43 -13.41
CA ARG A 145 -15.14 19.35 -12.26
C ARG A 145 -14.33 20.61 -12.58
N ASN A 146 -13.92 20.80 -13.83
CA ASN A 146 -13.00 21.86 -14.25
C ASN A 146 -11.64 21.81 -13.50
N GLU A 147 -11.22 20.62 -13.11
CA GLU A 147 -9.94 20.34 -12.48
C GLU A 147 -8.93 19.81 -13.52
N LYS A 148 -7.64 20.04 -13.26
CA LYS A 148 -6.56 19.58 -14.15
C LYS A 148 -5.97 18.28 -13.62
N PHE A 149 -5.74 17.34 -14.52
CA PHE A 149 -5.02 16.11 -14.24
C PHE A 149 -3.50 16.32 -14.31
N TYR A 150 -2.78 15.71 -13.37
CA TYR A 150 -1.33 15.63 -13.38
C TYR A 150 -0.88 14.28 -12.81
N ILE A 151 0.37 13.91 -13.08
CA ILE A 151 0.99 12.68 -12.61
C ILE A 151 2.19 13.05 -11.70
N PRO A 152 2.32 12.50 -10.48
CA PRO A 152 1.43 11.52 -9.89
C PRO A 152 0.10 12.13 -9.40
N SER A 153 -0.95 11.32 -9.42
CA SER A 153 -2.26 11.60 -8.83
C SER A 153 -2.63 10.47 -7.88
N ILE A 154 -3.16 10.82 -6.71
CA ILE A 154 -3.48 9.86 -5.65
C ILE A 154 -4.92 10.06 -5.21
N VAL A 155 -5.72 9.01 -5.31
CA VAL A 155 -7.12 9.02 -4.88
C VAL A 155 -7.22 8.26 -3.57
N PHE A 156 -7.67 8.95 -2.51
CA PHE A 156 -7.91 8.38 -1.19
C PHE A 156 -9.40 8.39 -0.88
N ASP A 157 -10.05 7.22 -0.90
CA ASP A 157 -11.50 7.07 -0.75
C ASP A 157 -12.27 8.06 -1.64
N GLY A 158 -11.96 8.07 -2.93
CA GLY A 158 -12.55 8.97 -3.93
C GLY A 158 -12.05 10.42 -3.88
N ASN A 159 -11.24 10.81 -2.89
CA ASN A 159 -10.72 12.16 -2.78
C ASN A 159 -9.34 12.27 -3.45
N LEU A 160 -9.27 13.05 -4.54
CA LEU A 160 -8.03 13.26 -5.27
C LEU A 160 -7.08 14.20 -4.53
N LYS A 161 -5.79 13.83 -4.53
CA LYS A 161 -4.62 14.66 -4.24
C LYS A 161 -3.68 14.57 -5.42
N VAL A 162 -3.11 15.70 -5.80
CA VAL A 162 -2.27 15.82 -6.99
C VAL A 162 -0.88 16.23 -6.56
N GLY A 163 0.14 15.65 -7.21
CA GLY A 163 1.52 16.08 -7.03
C GLY A 163 2.28 15.28 -6.00
N ALA A 164 3.60 15.37 -6.14
CA ALA A 164 4.54 14.55 -5.39
C ALA A 164 4.78 15.02 -3.95
N ASP A 165 4.35 16.24 -3.62
CA ASP A 165 4.37 16.79 -2.26
C ASP A 165 3.19 16.32 -1.40
N THR A 166 2.26 15.54 -1.98
CA THR A 166 1.16 14.89 -1.26
C THR A 166 1.69 14.12 -0.04
N LYS A 167 1.27 14.55 1.15
CA LYS A 167 1.67 13.95 2.44
C LYS A 167 0.94 12.64 2.68
N PHE A 168 1.38 11.58 2.01
CA PHE A 168 0.71 10.28 1.96
C PHE A 168 0.35 9.73 3.34
N GLY A 169 1.32 9.64 4.27
CA GLY A 169 1.07 9.13 5.61
C GLY A 169 -0.01 9.92 6.36
N ARG A 170 0.03 11.25 6.28
CA ARG A 170 -0.99 12.14 6.87
C ARG A 170 -2.38 11.90 6.26
N GLU A 171 -2.43 11.72 4.94
CA GLU A 171 -3.67 11.45 4.21
C GLU A 171 -4.30 10.10 4.57
N VAL A 172 -3.50 9.07 4.78
CA VAL A 172 -4.01 7.78 5.28
C VAL A 172 -4.45 7.92 6.73
N CYS A 173 -3.61 8.48 7.60
CA CYS A 173 -3.88 8.58 9.04
C CYS A 173 -5.19 9.29 9.37
N ARG A 174 -5.47 10.42 8.71
CA ARG A 174 -6.72 11.18 8.95
C ARG A 174 -8.00 10.44 8.56
N ARG A 175 -7.89 9.26 7.93
CA ARG A 175 -9.00 8.38 7.54
C ARG A 175 -9.11 7.12 8.39
N LEU A 176 -8.13 6.85 9.25
CA LEU A 176 -8.18 5.75 10.20
C LEU A 176 -8.96 6.14 11.45
N THR A 177 -9.38 5.14 12.23
CA THR A 177 -9.98 5.38 13.55
C THR A 177 -8.98 6.02 14.50
N VAL A 178 -9.48 6.67 15.56
CA VAL A 178 -8.61 7.24 16.61
C VAL A 178 -7.70 6.16 17.24
N ALA A 179 -8.24 4.96 17.45
CA ALA A 179 -7.47 3.84 18.00
C ALA A 179 -6.31 3.44 17.07
N GLU A 180 -6.57 3.30 15.78
CA GLU A 180 -5.54 3.00 14.77
C GLU A 180 -4.52 4.13 14.63
N GLN A 181 -4.96 5.40 14.64
CA GLN A 181 -4.06 6.54 14.60
C GLN A 181 -3.11 6.55 15.80
N ASN A 182 -3.60 6.26 17.01
CA ASN A 182 -2.73 6.23 18.19
C ASN A 182 -1.67 5.13 18.11
N ASN A 183 -1.97 4.01 17.45
CA ASN A 183 -1.08 2.85 17.37
C ASN A 183 -0.11 2.93 16.19
N LEU A 184 -0.60 3.42 15.05
CA LEU A 184 0.13 3.46 13.80
C LEU A 184 -0.10 4.75 13.06
N CYS A 185 -0.10 5.88 13.76
CA CYS A 185 0.18 7.21 13.22
C CYS A 185 1.08 8.05 14.12
N ASP A 186 1.57 7.49 15.25
CA ASP A 186 2.50 8.15 16.17
C ASP A 186 3.94 8.11 15.63
N TRP A 187 4.16 8.72 14.46
CA TRP A 187 5.49 8.90 13.88
C TRP A 187 5.92 10.35 14.00
N TYR A 188 7.18 10.54 14.35
CA TYR A 188 7.84 11.83 14.28
C TYR A 188 8.42 12.02 12.86
N GLU A 189 7.95 13.03 12.14
CA GLU A 189 8.59 13.51 10.91
C GLU A 189 9.86 14.30 11.29
N CYS A 190 11.01 13.64 11.44
CA CYS A 190 12.31 14.32 11.55
C CYS A 190 13.03 14.27 10.20
N ASN A 191 13.23 15.43 9.56
CA ASN A 191 13.96 15.57 8.29
C ASN A 191 13.46 14.65 7.17
N GLY A 192 12.13 14.44 7.06
CA GLY A 192 11.53 13.63 5.99
C GLY A 192 11.76 12.11 6.12
N GLN A 193 12.32 11.63 7.23
CA GLN A 193 12.44 10.20 7.52
C GLN A 193 11.42 9.77 8.58
N VAL A 194 10.71 8.66 8.31
CA VAL A 194 9.74 8.06 9.24
C VAL A 194 10.51 7.33 10.35
N GLN A 195 10.41 7.81 11.58
CA GLN A 195 10.99 7.16 12.76
C GLN A 195 9.87 6.58 13.64
N ARG A 196 10.03 5.33 14.08
CA ARG A 196 9.07 4.67 15.00
C ARG A 196 9.28 5.16 16.45
N PRO A 197 8.21 5.28 17.25
CA PRO A 197 8.35 5.42 18.69
C PRO A 197 8.88 4.09 19.27
N LYS A 198 9.79 4.19 20.26
CA LYS A 198 10.55 3.08 20.86
C LYS A 198 9.71 1.97 21.53
N VAL A 199 8.39 2.07 21.51
CA VAL A 199 7.47 1.21 22.27
C VAL A 199 7.45 -0.23 21.74
N LEU A 200 7.51 -0.45 20.42
CA LEU A 200 7.48 -1.80 19.84
C LEU A 200 8.74 -2.62 20.18
N PHE A 201 9.91 -1.96 20.26
CA PHE A 201 11.14 -2.61 20.72
C PHE A 201 11.06 -2.98 22.20
N ALA A 202 10.44 -2.14 23.03
CA ALA A 202 10.27 -2.42 24.45
C ALA A 202 9.32 -3.61 24.70
N VAL A 203 8.23 -3.73 23.92
CA VAL A 203 7.30 -4.87 24.04
C VAL A 203 7.97 -6.18 23.60
N LEU A 204 8.72 -6.17 22.48
CA LEU A 204 9.44 -7.36 22.02
C LEU A 204 10.51 -7.79 23.04
N VAL A 205 11.25 -6.83 23.61
CA VAL A 205 12.24 -7.11 24.67
C VAL A 205 11.54 -7.61 25.94
N LEU A 206 10.41 -7.05 26.34
CA LEU A 206 9.65 -7.51 27.51
C LEU A 206 9.10 -8.92 27.32
N VAL A 207 8.58 -9.26 26.14
CA VAL A 207 8.09 -10.62 25.84
C VAL A 207 9.24 -11.63 25.83
N VAL A 208 10.39 -11.29 25.25
CA VAL A 208 11.58 -12.15 25.25
C VAL A 208 12.15 -12.30 26.67
N VAL A 209 12.24 -11.23 27.45
CA VAL A 209 12.73 -11.26 28.84
C VAL A 209 11.76 -12.01 29.77
N ALA A 210 10.45 -11.85 29.59
CA ALA A 210 9.44 -12.60 30.33
C ALA A 210 9.47 -14.09 29.96
N GLY A 211 9.61 -14.42 28.67
CA GLY A 211 9.75 -15.79 28.18
C GLY A 211 10.99 -16.51 28.70
N LEU A 212 12.13 -15.80 28.77
CA LEU A 212 13.37 -16.34 29.36
C LEU A 212 13.25 -16.57 30.87
N LYS A 213 12.56 -15.69 31.61
CA LYS A 213 12.33 -15.87 33.06
C LYS A 213 11.38 -17.03 33.38
N SER A 214 10.38 -17.30 32.53
CA SER A 214 9.49 -18.47 32.71
C SER A 214 10.18 -19.81 32.47
N MET A 215 11.24 -19.86 31.65
CA MET A 215 12.01 -21.08 31.40
C MET A 215 13.00 -21.42 32.52
N SER A 216 13.43 -20.44 33.32
CA SER A 216 14.36 -20.65 34.44
C SER A 216 13.70 -21.08 35.76
N LEU A 217 12.37 -21.18 35.83
CA LEU A 217 11.62 -21.60 37.03
C LEU A 217 11.03 -23.02 36.92
N LEU A 218 11.37 -23.75 35.86
CA LEU A 218 10.94 -25.14 35.59
C LEU A 218 12.13 -26.10 35.42
N SER A 219 13.32 -25.74 35.92
CA SER A 219 14.47 -26.64 36.04
C SER A 219 14.98 -26.73 37.46
#